data_AF-A0A943AZX0-F1
#
_entry.id   AF-A0A943AZX0-F1
#
_cell.length_a   1.000
_cell.length_b   1.000
_cell.length_c   1.000
_cell.angle_alpha   90.00
_cell.angle_beta   90.00
_cell.angle_gamma   90.00
#
_symmetry.space_group_name_H-M   'P 1'
#
loop_
_entity.id
_entity.type
_entity.pdbx_description
1 polymer ?
#
loop_
_entity_poly.entity_id
_entity_poly.type
_entity_poly.pdbx_seq_one_letter_code
_entity_poly.pdbx_strand_id
1 'polypeptide(L)'
;MKFTINNFFKEKKGKIYFSEEVIIYEILKEKDEIFQTLDFEEGNIAKRLALYIKKLKNLSLEIVIDKMFFKKFEITAEEDEVSEENTEKYIEYSVKELLETGDLDDYFIKYFKEDKGKYIVFIFEREFIEGLVEFALENRLKIEKIKIKDEKEYILNDYDVLLNGRKDLKIDKKTVIFILILFFLFLSIRIHNFKIEKEIENLNQKILLKEEEVNKIKTEHDTLEKEIAVLNEKIKESSQEKEYFSEKILRIFENIPENITLENIYFEKNILNIKGISDEEKYIFDFLEFLEKDEKIEKVKYDYIVKRENFYEFFLEVKVY
;
A
#
# COMPACT_ATOMS: atom_id res chain seq x y z
N MET A 1 55.80 10.30 -59.83
CA MET A 1 55.68 10.91 -58.48
C MET A 1 54.38 10.37 -57.86
N LYS A 2 54.45 9.31 -57.05
CA LYS A 2 53.26 8.73 -56.38
C LYS A 2 53.14 9.37 -55.00
N PHE A 3 52.17 10.25 -54.82
CA PHE A 3 51.78 10.73 -53.51
C PHE A 3 51.05 9.61 -52.77
N THR A 4 51.70 9.04 -51.77
CA THR A 4 51.11 8.06 -50.86
C THR A 4 50.18 8.81 -49.90
N ILE A 5 48.86 8.62 -50.04
CA ILE A 5 47.80 9.21 -49.21
C ILE A 5 47.72 8.52 -47.81
N ASN A 6 48.71 7.72 -47.43
CA ASN A 6 48.66 6.92 -46.20
C ASN A 6 49.08 7.63 -44.91
N ASN A 7 49.21 8.96 -44.91
CA ASN A 7 49.65 9.71 -43.71
C ASN A 7 48.65 10.73 -43.15
N PHE A 8 47.40 10.79 -43.65
CA PHE A 8 46.52 11.94 -43.33
C PHE A 8 45.37 11.72 -42.33
N PHE A 9 45.21 10.51 -41.77
CA PHE A 9 44.21 10.26 -40.73
C PHE A 9 44.79 9.41 -39.60
N LYS A 10 45.78 9.93 -38.87
CA LYS A 10 46.00 9.44 -37.49
C LYS A 10 44.82 9.92 -36.66
N GLU A 11 44.10 8.99 -36.03
CA GLU A 11 43.05 9.35 -35.07
C GLU A 11 43.67 10.27 -34.01
N LYS A 12 43.07 11.45 -33.84
CA LYS A 12 43.49 12.39 -32.81
C LYS A 12 43.07 11.81 -31.48
N LYS A 13 43.99 11.71 -30.54
CA LYS A 13 43.69 11.23 -29.19
C LYS A 13 43.49 12.40 -28.24
N GLY A 14 42.69 12.21 -27.23
CA GLY A 14 42.47 13.18 -26.17
C GLY A 14 42.26 12.47 -24.84
N LYS A 15 42.28 13.27 -23.77
CA LYS A 15 42.10 12.77 -22.41
C LYS A 15 41.18 13.72 -21.65
N ILE A 16 40.24 13.21 -20.87
CA ILE A 16 39.49 14.00 -19.90
C ILE A 16 39.92 13.51 -18.52
N TYR A 17 40.51 14.41 -17.75
CA TYR A 17 41.06 14.12 -16.44
C TYR A 17 40.18 14.78 -15.38
N PHE A 18 39.50 13.96 -14.58
CA PHE A 18 38.64 14.39 -13.49
C PHE A 18 39.46 14.44 -12.20
N SER A 19 39.78 15.65 -11.74
CA SER A 19 40.49 15.96 -10.49
C SER A 19 39.79 17.11 -9.76
N GLU A 20 40.49 17.88 -8.92
CA GLU A 20 39.97 19.15 -8.36
C GLU A 20 39.36 20.03 -9.46
N GLU A 21 39.96 20.00 -10.65
CA GLU A 21 39.42 20.55 -11.88
C GLU A 21 39.25 19.43 -12.93
N VAL A 22 38.35 19.63 -13.88
CA VAL A 22 38.24 18.77 -15.07
C VAL A 22 39.12 19.32 -16.18
N ILE A 23 40.15 18.58 -16.55
CA ILE A 23 41.14 19.00 -17.55
C ILE A 23 40.95 18.18 -18.83
N ILE A 24 40.76 18.86 -19.95
CA ILE A 24 40.68 18.27 -21.29
C ILE A 24 42.04 18.43 -21.95
N TYR A 25 42.66 17.31 -22.34
CA TYR A 25 43.91 17.27 -23.09
C TYR A 25 43.67 16.86 -24.55
N GLU A 26 44.48 17.42 -25.45
CA GLU A 26 44.68 16.92 -26.81
C GLU A 26 46.08 16.31 -26.91
N ILE A 27 46.19 15.09 -27.43
CA ILE A 27 47.46 14.39 -27.57
C ILE A 27 48.03 14.71 -28.95
N LEU A 28 49.01 15.61 -28.98
CA LEU A 28 49.70 16.04 -30.20
C LEU A 28 51.13 15.52 -30.17
N LYS A 29 51.49 14.68 -31.15
CA LYS A 29 52.84 14.08 -31.29
C LYS A 29 53.33 13.43 -29.98
N GLU A 30 52.44 12.67 -29.33
CA GLU A 30 52.73 11.94 -28.08
C GLU A 30 52.97 12.83 -26.85
N LYS A 31 52.61 14.11 -26.91
CA LYS A 31 52.57 15.01 -25.75
C LYS A 31 51.14 15.42 -25.42
N ASP A 32 50.83 15.42 -24.13
CA ASP A 32 49.57 15.91 -23.58
C ASP A 32 49.60 17.44 -23.54
N GLU A 33 48.81 18.09 -24.39
CA GLU A 33 48.62 19.55 -24.34
C GLU A 33 47.26 19.85 -23.70
N ILE A 34 47.25 20.72 -22.68
CA ILE A 34 46.01 21.17 -22.04
C ILE A 34 45.22 22.01 -23.05
N PHE A 35 44.04 21.52 -23.41
CA PHE A 35 43.10 22.24 -24.26
C PHE A 35 42.18 23.14 -23.44
N GLN A 36 41.68 22.65 -22.30
CA GLN A 36 40.82 23.42 -21.42
C GLN A 36 40.83 22.87 -19.99
N THR A 37 40.70 23.75 -19.02
CA THR A 37 40.45 23.44 -17.61
C THR A 37 39.06 23.95 -17.23
N LEU A 38 38.31 23.16 -16.47
CA LEU A 38 36.97 23.49 -16.01
C LEU A 38 36.90 23.32 -14.49
N ASP A 39 36.41 24.34 -13.79
CA ASP A 39 36.13 24.22 -12.37
C ASP A 39 35.04 23.16 -12.14
N PHE A 40 35.30 22.28 -11.19
CA PHE A 40 34.36 21.26 -10.75
C PHE A 40 33.35 21.89 -9.77
N GLU A 41 32.18 22.27 -10.26
CA GLU A 41 31.03 22.62 -9.42
C GLU A 41 30.05 21.44 -9.43
N GLU A 42 29.61 21.02 -8.23
CA GLU A 42 28.63 19.96 -8.04
C GLU A 42 27.39 20.18 -8.92
N GLY A 43 27.02 19.15 -9.69
CA GLY A 43 25.74 19.07 -10.38
C GLY A 43 25.70 19.42 -11.87
N ASN A 44 26.81 19.77 -12.56
CA ASN A 44 26.75 19.85 -14.03
C ASN A 44 28.01 19.75 -14.89
N ILE A 45 28.88 18.78 -14.63
CA ILE A 45 30.03 18.53 -15.50
C ILE A 45 29.60 18.22 -16.94
N ALA A 46 28.49 17.49 -17.13
CA ALA A 46 27.95 17.16 -18.45
C ALA A 46 27.59 18.42 -19.27
N LYS A 47 26.88 19.42 -18.70
CA LYS A 47 26.61 20.69 -19.42
C LYS A 47 27.90 21.45 -19.72
N ARG A 48 28.88 21.46 -18.82
CA ARG A 48 30.17 22.13 -19.06
C ARG A 48 30.96 21.44 -20.18
N LEU A 49 31.04 20.10 -20.17
CA LEU A 49 31.67 19.33 -21.24
C LEU A 49 30.94 19.47 -22.58
N ALA A 50 29.61 19.64 -22.56
CA ALA A 50 28.80 19.84 -23.77
C ALA A 50 29.23 21.10 -24.56
N LEU A 51 29.75 22.14 -23.90
CA LEU A 51 30.29 23.33 -24.56
C LEU A 51 31.46 22.99 -25.51
N TYR A 52 32.20 21.93 -25.21
CA TYR A 52 33.37 21.49 -25.98
C TYR A 52 33.08 20.29 -26.87
N ILE A 53 31.81 19.94 -27.07
CA ILE A 53 31.43 18.68 -27.72
C ILE A 53 31.94 18.54 -29.15
N LYS A 54 31.99 19.65 -29.89
CA LYS A 54 32.51 19.68 -31.26
C LYS A 54 33.99 19.25 -31.31
N LYS A 55 34.76 19.58 -30.28
CA LYS A 55 36.16 19.18 -30.15
C LYS A 55 36.26 17.72 -29.71
N LEU A 56 35.54 17.36 -28.64
CA LEU A 56 35.55 16.01 -28.06
C LEU A 56 35.14 14.92 -29.08
N LYS A 57 34.16 15.20 -29.95
CA LYS A 57 33.73 14.28 -31.02
C LYS A 57 34.82 13.93 -32.04
N ASN A 58 35.83 14.78 -32.18
CA ASN A 58 36.94 14.56 -33.11
C ASN A 58 38.12 13.82 -32.46
N LEU A 59 38.02 13.50 -31.17
CA LEU A 59 39.05 12.83 -30.39
C LEU A 59 38.63 11.41 -30.05
N SER A 60 39.61 10.51 -30.00
CA SER A 60 39.53 9.24 -29.29
C SER A 60 39.95 9.49 -27.84
N LEU A 61 39.01 9.39 -26.91
CA LEU A 61 39.14 9.92 -25.56
C LEU A 61 39.48 8.83 -24.54
N GLU A 62 40.49 9.09 -23.73
CA GLU A 62 40.73 8.37 -22.48
C GLU A 62 40.12 9.18 -21.32
N ILE A 63 39.26 8.57 -20.51
CA ILE A 63 38.73 9.22 -19.32
C ILE A 63 39.57 8.75 -18.13
N VAL A 64 40.02 9.67 -17.30
CA VAL A 64 40.80 9.37 -16.10
C VAL A 64 40.16 10.01 -14.90
N ILE A 65 39.89 9.19 -13.90
CA ILE A 65 39.20 9.56 -12.66
C ILE A 65 40.23 9.50 -11.52
N ASP A 66 40.49 10.63 -10.88
CA ASP A 66 41.43 10.75 -9.75
C ASP A 66 40.77 10.37 -8.41
N LYS A 67 41.58 10.18 -7.37
CA LYS A 67 41.21 9.69 -6.03
C LYS A 67 40.12 10.47 -5.30
N MET A 68 39.79 11.68 -5.76
CA MET A 68 38.73 12.50 -5.15
C MET A 68 37.32 12.00 -5.50
N PHE A 69 37.19 11.18 -6.54
CA PHE A 69 35.90 10.73 -7.08
C PHE A 69 35.50 9.34 -6.63
N PHE A 70 36.28 8.71 -5.75
CA PHE A 70 36.00 7.38 -5.25
C PHE A 70 36.52 7.15 -3.84
N LYS A 71 35.86 6.26 -3.12
CA LYS A 71 36.40 5.62 -1.92
C LYS A 71 37.06 4.31 -2.32
N LYS A 72 38.21 3.99 -1.71
CA LYS A 72 38.95 2.74 -1.93
C LYS A 72 38.96 1.92 -0.65
N PHE A 73 38.68 0.62 -0.77
CA PHE A 73 38.76 -0.34 0.32
C PHE A 73 39.48 -1.61 -0.13
N GLU A 74 40.07 -2.31 0.84
CA GLU A 74 40.67 -3.62 0.63
C GLU A 74 39.90 -4.65 1.47
N ILE A 75 39.43 -5.70 0.80
CA ILE A 75 38.71 -6.81 1.43
C ILE A 75 39.54 -8.06 1.25
N THR A 76 39.73 -8.84 2.31
CA THR A 76 40.44 -10.13 2.25
C THR A 76 39.43 -11.22 2.53
N ALA A 77 39.26 -12.14 1.58
CA ALA A 77 38.52 -13.38 1.79
C ALA A 77 39.50 -14.55 1.72
N GLU A 78 39.42 -15.49 2.68
CA GLU A 78 40.17 -16.74 2.56
C GLU A 78 39.60 -17.54 1.37
N GLU A 79 40.48 -18.16 0.56
CA GLU A 79 40.07 -18.84 -0.70
C GLU A 79 39.04 -19.96 -0.49
N ASP A 80 38.93 -20.47 0.75
CA ASP A 80 38.02 -21.53 1.15
C ASP A 80 36.65 -21.01 1.64
N GLU A 81 36.48 -19.71 1.90
CA GLU A 81 35.28 -19.13 2.52
C GLU A 81 34.25 -18.60 1.51
N VAL A 82 34.69 -18.15 0.32
CA VAL A 82 33.80 -17.51 -0.66
C VAL A 82 34.01 -18.12 -2.04
N SER A 83 33.00 -18.83 -2.54
CA SER A 83 33.01 -19.33 -3.92
C SER A 83 32.97 -18.18 -4.94
N GLU A 84 33.46 -18.41 -6.16
CA GLU A 84 33.44 -17.41 -7.23
C GLU A 84 32.03 -16.87 -7.50
N GLU A 85 31.01 -17.74 -7.46
CA GLU A 85 29.60 -17.37 -7.64
C GLU A 85 29.05 -16.43 -6.54
N ASN A 86 29.66 -16.44 -5.35
CA ASN A 86 29.23 -15.63 -4.22
C ASN A 86 30.12 -14.41 -3.98
N THR A 87 31.18 -14.23 -4.78
CA THR A 87 32.16 -13.14 -4.59
C THR A 87 31.49 -11.77 -4.69
N GLU A 88 30.61 -11.55 -5.67
CA GLU A 88 29.92 -10.27 -5.85
C GLU A 88 29.05 -9.90 -4.63
N LYS A 89 28.23 -10.85 -4.15
CA LYS A 89 27.39 -10.66 -2.95
C LYS A 89 28.22 -10.43 -1.69
N TYR A 90 29.36 -11.11 -1.57
CA TYR A 90 30.27 -10.93 -0.45
C TYR A 90 30.88 -9.52 -0.43
N ILE A 91 31.31 -9.02 -1.60
CA ILE A 91 31.79 -7.65 -1.76
C ILE A 91 30.68 -6.64 -1.43
N GLU A 92 29.47 -6.83 -1.93
CA GLU A 92 28.33 -5.96 -1.62
C GLU A 92 28.03 -5.91 -0.12
N TYR A 93 27.99 -7.07 0.56
CA TYR A 93 27.76 -7.14 2.01
C TYR A 93 28.86 -6.40 2.78
N SER A 94 30.12 -6.63 2.42
CA SER A 94 31.26 -5.97 3.06
C SER A 94 31.23 -4.45 2.86
N VAL A 95 30.80 -3.99 1.68
CA VAL A 95 30.65 -2.56 1.39
C VAL A 95 29.49 -1.95 2.19
N LYS A 96 28.37 -2.66 2.36
CA LYS A 96 27.25 -2.20 3.22
C LYS A 96 27.70 -1.98 4.65
N GLU A 97 28.47 -2.93 5.19
CA GLU A 97 29.02 -2.83 6.55
C GLU A 97 29.97 -1.62 6.67
N LEU A 98 30.87 -1.43 5.70
CA LEU A 98 31.85 -0.33 5.70
C LEU A 98 31.23 1.06 5.55
N LEU A 99 30.17 1.19 4.75
CA LEU A 99 29.50 2.46 4.52
C LEU A 99 28.45 2.80 5.58
N GLU A 100 28.17 1.88 6.52
CA GLU A 100 27.10 1.98 7.53
C GLU A 100 25.73 2.32 6.89
N THR A 101 25.51 1.91 5.64
CA THR A 101 24.29 2.17 4.88
C THR A 101 23.54 0.88 4.58
N GLY A 102 22.21 0.92 4.73
CA GLY A 102 21.33 -0.17 4.29
C GLY A 102 21.14 -0.22 2.77
N ASP A 103 21.44 0.88 2.09
CA ASP A 103 21.15 1.10 0.68
C ASP A 103 22.43 1.41 -0.11
N LEU A 104 22.68 0.62 -1.18
CA LEU A 104 23.80 0.79 -2.10
C LEU A 104 23.36 1.36 -3.45
N ASP A 105 22.07 1.68 -3.62
CA ASP A 105 21.53 2.11 -4.90
C ASP A 105 22.16 3.43 -5.37
N ASP A 106 22.64 4.28 -4.47
CA ASP A 106 23.34 5.52 -4.80
C ASP A 106 24.79 5.34 -5.24
N TYR A 107 25.33 4.12 -5.17
CA TYR A 107 26.75 3.84 -5.41
C TYR A 107 26.98 2.93 -6.62
N PHE A 108 28.05 3.21 -7.36
CA PHE A 108 28.63 2.28 -8.32
C PHE A 108 29.86 1.61 -7.69
N ILE A 109 29.81 0.29 -7.55
CA ILE A 109 30.85 -0.50 -6.86
C ILE A 109 31.59 -1.34 -7.90
N LYS A 110 32.91 -1.15 -7.99
CA LYS A 110 33.78 -1.95 -8.84
C LYS A 110 34.86 -2.61 -8.00
N TYR A 111 35.06 -3.91 -8.17
CA TYR A 111 36.12 -4.65 -7.51
C TYR A 111 37.12 -5.27 -8.48
N PHE A 112 38.36 -5.42 -8.02
CA PHE A 112 39.44 -6.09 -8.73
C PHE A 112 40.06 -7.13 -7.80
N LYS A 113 40.13 -8.39 -8.26
CA LYS A 113 40.82 -9.47 -7.55
C LYS A 113 42.32 -9.31 -7.74
N GLU A 114 43.06 -9.20 -6.64
CA GLU A 114 44.51 -9.27 -6.54
C GLU A 114 44.93 -10.66 -6.02
N ASP A 115 46.22 -10.86 -5.78
CA ASP A 115 46.75 -12.14 -5.31
C ASP A 115 46.25 -12.51 -3.91
N LYS A 116 46.04 -13.81 -3.67
CA LYS A 116 45.68 -14.44 -2.37
C LYS A 116 44.33 -14.00 -1.78
N GLY A 117 43.28 -13.97 -2.60
CA GLY A 117 41.92 -13.66 -2.11
C GLY A 117 41.73 -12.20 -1.66
N LYS A 118 42.66 -11.31 -2.02
CA LYS A 118 42.54 -9.87 -1.77
C LYS A 118 41.75 -9.20 -2.89
N TYR A 119 40.77 -8.39 -2.53
CA TYR A 119 39.95 -7.61 -3.44
C TYR A 119 40.12 -6.13 -3.15
N ILE A 120 40.42 -5.36 -4.20
CA ILE A 120 40.44 -3.89 -4.13
C ILE A 120 39.11 -3.40 -4.66
N VAL A 121 38.37 -2.68 -3.81
CA VAL A 121 37.04 -2.17 -4.12
C VAL A 121 37.09 -0.66 -4.25
N PHE A 122 36.52 -0.17 -5.34
CA PHE A 122 36.32 1.24 -5.63
C PHE A 122 34.82 1.55 -5.60
N ILE A 123 34.45 2.56 -4.83
CA ILE A 123 33.06 3.01 -4.67
C ILE A 123 32.96 4.43 -5.19
N PHE A 124 32.12 4.62 -6.20
CA PHE A 124 31.82 5.89 -6.82
C PHE A 124 30.38 6.29 -6.53
N GLU A 125 30.06 7.57 -6.58
CA GLU A 125 28.67 8.00 -6.73
C GLU A 125 28.12 7.49 -8.06
N ARG A 126 26.94 6.86 -8.02
CA ARG A 126 26.31 6.29 -9.22
C ARG A 126 26.04 7.37 -10.26
N GLU A 127 25.48 8.51 -9.83
CA GLU A 127 25.17 9.63 -10.72
C GLU A 127 26.40 10.13 -11.49
N PHE A 128 27.59 10.09 -10.87
CA PHE A 128 28.83 10.49 -11.52
C PHE A 128 29.24 9.54 -12.65
N ILE A 129 29.28 8.23 -12.38
CA ILE A 129 29.69 7.23 -13.38
C ILE A 129 28.64 7.11 -14.49
N GLU A 130 27.37 6.96 -14.12
CA GLU A 130 26.28 6.82 -15.09
C GLU A 130 26.11 8.09 -15.91
N GLY A 131 26.19 9.27 -15.30
CA GLY A 131 26.11 10.56 -16.01
C GLY A 131 27.26 10.76 -17.01
N LEU A 132 28.46 10.26 -16.69
CA LEU A 132 29.60 10.29 -17.61
C LEU A 132 29.40 9.35 -18.81
N VAL A 133 28.88 8.15 -18.56
CA VAL A 133 28.56 7.17 -19.61
C VAL A 133 27.41 7.68 -20.49
N GLU A 134 26.34 8.19 -19.90
CA GLU A 134 25.20 8.78 -20.60
C GLU A 134 25.66 9.94 -21.48
N PHE A 135 26.44 10.88 -20.93
CA PHE A 135 27.01 11.98 -21.70
C PHE A 135 27.81 11.50 -22.92
N ALA A 136 28.64 10.46 -22.74
CA ALA A 136 29.42 9.90 -23.83
C ALA A 136 28.54 9.26 -24.92
N LEU A 137 27.48 8.54 -24.53
CA LEU A 137 26.56 7.86 -25.44
C LEU A 137 25.67 8.85 -26.20
N GLU A 138 25.00 9.76 -25.49
CA GLU A 138 24.13 10.80 -26.08
C GLU A 138 24.89 11.62 -27.12
N ASN A 139 26.13 11.98 -26.78
CA ASN A 139 26.96 12.79 -27.64
C ASN A 139 27.84 11.99 -28.59
N ARG A 140 27.69 10.66 -28.64
CA ARG A 140 28.39 9.79 -29.59
C ARG A 140 29.92 9.98 -29.55
N LEU A 141 30.49 10.14 -28.37
CA LEU A 141 31.94 10.25 -28.16
C LEU A 141 32.63 8.92 -28.44
N LYS A 142 33.91 8.97 -28.84
CA LYS A 142 34.76 7.79 -28.97
C LYS A 142 35.53 7.65 -27.66
N ILE A 143 35.10 6.79 -26.75
CA ILE A 143 35.80 6.53 -25.49
C ILE A 143 36.65 5.26 -25.66
N GLU A 144 37.97 5.35 -25.48
CA GLU A 144 38.87 4.19 -25.57
C GLU A 144 38.82 3.34 -24.31
N LYS A 145 38.79 3.99 -23.14
CA LYS A 145 38.76 3.38 -21.81
C LYS A 145 38.49 4.43 -20.74
N ILE A 146 37.98 3.97 -19.61
CA ILE A 146 37.84 4.74 -18.37
C ILE A 146 38.87 4.18 -17.39
N LYS A 147 39.79 5.02 -16.92
CA LYS A 147 40.81 4.66 -15.95
C LYS A 147 40.47 5.23 -14.58
N ILE A 148 40.65 4.39 -13.58
CA ILE A 148 40.69 4.79 -12.18
C ILE A 148 42.18 4.96 -11.85
N LYS A 149 42.57 6.20 -11.56
CA LYS A 149 43.95 6.54 -11.23
C LYS A 149 44.10 6.54 -9.72
N ASP A 150 44.73 5.48 -9.22
CA ASP A 150 45.18 5.32 -7.85
C ASP A 150 46.72 5.14 -7.85
N GLU A 151 47.31 4.52 -6.83
CA GLU A 151 48.71 4.05 -6.83
C GLU A 151 49.04 3.16 -8.05
N LYS A 152 48.05 2.42 -8.55
CA LYS A 152 48.06 1.69 -9.82
C LYS A 152 46.96 2.21 -10.74
N GLU A 153 47.09 1.98 -12.05
CA GLU A 153 46.02 2.23 -13.01
C GLU A 153 45.06 1.02 -13.07
N TYR A 154 43.78 1.24 -12.77
CA TYR A 154 42.72 0.25 -12.97
C TYR A 154 41.82 0.67 -14.13
N ILE A 155 41.22 -0.29 -14.84
CA ILE A 155 40.36 -0.03 -15.99
C ILE A 155 38.93 -0.43 -15.63
N LEU A 156 38.02 0.52 -15.73
CA LEU A 156 36.59 0.28 -15.60
C LEU A 156 36.05 -0.18 -16.96
N ASN A 157 35.77 -1.47 -17.05
CA ASN A 157 35.41 -2.17 -18.30
C ASN A 157 33.91 -2.51 -18.40
N ASP A 158 33.13 -2.22 -17.35
CA ASP A 158 31.71 -2.55 -17.23
C ASP A 158 30.87 -1.96 -18.38
N TYR A 159 31.31 -0.82 -18.91
CA TYR A 159 30.65 -0.11 -20.01
C TYR A 159 31.36 -0.28 -21.36
N ASP A 160 32.40 -1.13 -21.47
CA ASP A 160 33.15 -1.30 -22.72
C ASP A 160 32.24 -1.74 -23.87
N VAL A 161 31.24 -2.59 -23.62
CA VAL A 161 30.29 -3.03 -24.66
C VAL A 161 29.47 -1.85 -25.20
N LEU A 162 29.07 -0.91 -24.33
CA LEU A 162 28.30 0.26 -24.72
C LEU A 162 29.18 1.30 -25.42
N LEU A 163 30.41 1.52 -24.92
CA LEU A 163 31.32 2.57 -25.36
C LEU A 163 32.17 2.17 -26.58
N ASN A 164 32.56 0.89 -26.70
CA ASN A 164 33.38 0.35 -27.80
C ASN A 164 32.58 -0.24 -28.97
N GLY A 165 31.25 -0.06 -29.02
CA GLY A 165 30.37 -0.54 -30.11
C GLY A 165 30.70 -0.04 -31.52
N ARG A 166 31.84 0.65 -31.73
CA ARG A 166 32.38 1.08 -33.03
C ARG A 166 33.63 0.34 -33.49
N LYS A 167 34.25 -0.56 -32.69
CA LYS A 167 35.34 -1.40 -33.21
C LYS A 167 34.73 -2.52 -34.04
N ASP A 168 34.85 -2.41 -35.36
CA ASP A 168 34.63 -3.42 -36.42
C ASP A 168 34.11 -4.77 -35.92
N LEU A 169 32.91 -4.71 -35.38
CA LEU A 169 32.14 -5.87 -35.06
C LEU A 169 31.55 -6.18 -36.42
N LYS A 170 32.13 -7.18 -37.11
CA LYS A 170 31.50 -7.86 -38.26
C LYS A 170 30.24 -8.56 -37.74
N ILE A 171 29.31 -7.80 -37.18
CA ILE A 171 27.98 -8.22 -36.82
C ILE A 171 27.30 -8.34 -38.16
N ASP A 172 27.10 -9.58 -38.58
CA ASP A 172 26.26 -9.89 -39.72
C ASP A 172 24.95 -9.09 -39.59
N LYS A 173 24.42 -8.54 -40.68
CA LYS A 173 23.14 -7.80 -40.67
C LYS A 173 22.06 -8.58 -39.92
N LYS A 174 22.13 -9.92 -39.96
CA LYS A 174 21.27 -10.84 -39.22
C LYS A 174 21.36 -10.67 -37.69
N THR A 175 22.53 -10.45 -37.14
CA THR A 175 22.73 -10.27 -35.69
C THR A 175 22.28 -8.88 -35.22
N VAL A 176 22.45 -7.82 -36.03
CA VAL A 176 21.85 -6.50 -35.72
C VAL A 176 20.32 -6.59 -35.73
N ILE A 177 19.75 -7.26 -36.74
CA ILE A 177 18.30 -7.50 -36.83
C ILE A 177 17.82 -8.32 -35.63
N PHE A 178 18.58 -9.33 -35.21
CA PHE A 178 18.25 -10.15 -34.04
C PHE A 178 18.24 -9.34 -32.75
N ILE A 179 19.24 -8.48 -32.52
CA ILE A 179 19.30 -7.59 -31.35
C ILE A 179 18.14 -6.58 -31.38
N LEU A 180 17.81 -6.03 -32.55
CA LEU A 180 16.65 -5.16 -32.72
C LEU A 180 15.34 -5.88 -32.39
N ILE A 181 15.16 -7.11 -32.86
CA ILE A 181 13.99 -7.94 -32.53
C ILE A 181 13.93 -8.20 -31.02
N LEU A 182 15.06 -8.52 -30.39
CA LEU A 182 15.13 -8.73 -28.95
C LEU A 182 14.76 -7.45 -28.18
N PHE A 183 15.23 -6.30 -28.65
CA PHE A 183 14.93 -4.99 -28.07
C PHE A 183 13.45 -4.63 -28.23
N PHE A 184 12.85 -4.89 -29.39
CA PHE A 184 11.40 -4.70 -29.61
C PHE A 184 10.57 -5.66 -28.75
N LEU A 185 11.00 -6.92 -28.60
CA LEU A 185 10.36 -7.88 -27.70
C LEU A 185 10.42 -7.39 -26.25
N PHE A 186 11.58 -6.93 -25.80
CA PHE A 186 11.76 -6.35 -24.47
C PHE A 186 10.86 -5.13 -24.24
N LEU A 187 10.81 -4.21 -25.21
CA LEU A 187 9.92 -3.05 -25.18
C LEU A 187 8.45 -3.45 -25.13
N SER A 188 8.02 -4.41 -25.96
CA SER A 188 6.65 -4.92 -25.94
C SER A 188 6.28 -5.55 -24.61
N ILE A 189 7.17 -6.34 -24.01
CA ILE A 189 6.97 -6.92 -22.67
C ILE A 189 6.85 -5.81 -21.63
N ARG A 190 7.75 -4.81 -21.66
CA ARG A 190 7.72 -3.69 -20.71
C ARG A 190 6.43 -2.88 -20.81
N ILE A 191 5.98 -2.57 -22.03
CA ILE A 191 4.71 -1.85 -22.26
C ILE A 191 3.52 -2.69 -21.77
N HIS A 192 3.54 -4.00 -22.00
CA HIS A 192 2.49 -4.89 -21.55
C HIS A 192 2.45 -4.98 -20.02
N ASN A 193 3.60 -5.13 -19.36
CA ASN A 193 3.72 -5.13 -17.90
C ASN A 193 3.22 -3.82 -17.30
N PHE A 194 3.60 -2.67 -17.88
CA PHE A 194 3.09 -1.37 -17.43
C PHE A 194 1.56 -1.26 -17.55
N LYS A 195 0.97 -1.80 -18.62
CA LYS A 195 -0.48 -1.83 -18.78
C LYS A 195 -1.15 -2.73 -17.73
N ILE A 196 -0.55 -3.89 -17.46
CA ILE A 196 -1.02 -4.83 -16.43
C ILE A 196 -0.93 -4.18 -15.05
N GLU A 197 0.19 -3.55 -14.69
CA GLU A 197 0.36 -2.84 -13.42
C GLU A 197 -0.74 -1.79 -13.22
N LYS A 198 -1.03 -1.01 -14.26
CA LYS A 198 -2.09 0.00 -14.22
C LYS A 198 -3.49 -0.61 -14.09
N GLU A 199 -3.74 -1.76 -14.71
CA GLU A 199 -4.99 -2.51 -14.53
C GLU A 199 -5.11 -3.10 -13.12
N ILE A 200 -4.02 -3.62 -12.56
CA ILE A 200 -3.94 -4.11 -11.18
C ILE A 200 -4.21 -2.97 -10.20
N GLU A 201 -3.59 -1.81 -10.38
CA GLU A 201 -3.80 -0.66 -9.51
C GLU A 201 -5.26 -0.18 -9.53
N ASN A 202 -5.87 -0.12 -10.72
CA ASN A 202 -7.29 0.23 -10.86
C ASN A 202 -8.21 -0.82 -10.21
N LEU A 203 -7.90 -2.11 -10.37
CA LEU A 203 -8.64 -3.19 -9.71
C LEU A 203 -8.49 -3.13 -8.19
N ASN A 204 -7.30 -2.85 -7.67
CA ASN A 204 -7.05 -2.69 -6.24
C ASN A 204 -7.86 -1.52 -5.66
N GLN A 205 -7.92 -0.38 -6.38
CA GLN A 205 -8.79 0.73 -5.96
C GLN A 205 -10.27 0.33 -5.94
N LYS A 206 -10.75 -0.42 -6.93
CA LYS A 206 -12.12 -0.94 -6.93
C LYS A 206 -12.38 -1.92 -5.78
N ILE A 207 -11.41 -2.78 -5.46
CA ILE A 207 -11.50 -3.70 -4.33
C ILE A 207 -11.62 -2.90 -3.02
N LEU A 208 -10.77 -1.89 -2.81
CA LEU A 208 -10.82 -1.04 -1.63
C LEU A 208 -12.19 -0.37 -1.46
N LEU A 209 -12.74 0.22 -2.52
CA LEU A 209 -14.07 0.83 -2.50
C LEU A 209 -15.17 -0.19 -2.18
N LYS A 210 -15.06 -1.42 -2.70
CA LYS A 210 -16.01 -2.49 -2.41
C LYS A 210 -15.89 -3.00 -0.98
N GLU A 211 -14.68 -3.07 -0.42
CA GLU A 211 -14.46 -3.40 0.99
C GLU A 211 -15.05 -2.34 1.92
N GLU A 212 -14.92 -1.05 1.59
CA GLU A 212 -15.59 0.03 2.32
C GLU A 212 -17.12 -0.11 2.29
N GLU A 213 -17.70 -0.41 1.12
CA GLU A 213 -19.14 -0.68 1.00
C GLU A 213 -19.58 -1.88 1.86
N VAL A 214 -18.84 -2.98 1.82
CA VAL A 214 -19.13 -4.19 2.62
C VAL A 214 -19.05 -3.88 4.11
N ASN A 215 -18.04 -3.14 4.55
CA ASN A 215 -17.90 -2.73 5.95
C ASN A 215 -19.07 -1.86 6.40
N LYS A 216 -19.52 -0.93 5.54
CA LYS A 216 -20.71 -0.12 5.83
C LYS A 216 -21.96 -0.98 5.99
N ILE A 217 -22.22 -1.89 5.05
CA ILE A 217 -23.35 -2.82 5.13
C ILE A 217 -23.29 -3.67 6.40
N LYS A 218 -22.09 -4.13 6.78
CA LYS A 218 -21.90 -4.90 8.01
C LYS A 218 -22.24 -4.09 9.26
N THR A 219 -21.81 -2.82 9.33
CA THR A 219 -22.18 -1.95 10.45
C THR A 219 -23.68 -1.65 10.51
N GLU A 220 -24.35 -1.50 9.35
CA GLU A 220 -25.80 -1.36 9.27
C GLU A 220 -26.51 -2.64 9.74
N HIS A 221 -26.05 -3.82 9.31
CA HIS A 221 -26.56 -5.12 9.75
C HIS A 221 -26.43 -5.29 11.27
N ASP A 222 -25.25 -5.02 11.85
CA ASP A 222 -25.02 -5.14 13.30
C ASP A 222 -25.92 -4.18 14.12
N THR A 223 -26.27 -3.03 13.53
CA THR A 223 -27.19 -2.06 14.14
C THR A 223 -28.62 -2.59 14.12
N LEU A 224 -29.08 -3.11 12.97
CA LEU A 224 -30.40 -3.71 12.82
C LEU A 224 -30.57 -4.94 13.72
N GLU A 225 -29.54 -5.76 13.88
CA GLU A 225 -29.58 -6.94 14.76
C GLU A 225 -29.80 -6.54 16.23
N LYS A 226 -29.16 -5.46 16.69
CA LYS A 226 -29.41 -4.89 18.02
C LYS A 226 -30.84 -4.35 18.15
N GLU A 227 -31.35 -3.66 17.14
CA GLU A 227 -32.74 -3.17 17.15
C GLU A 227 -33.75 -4.32 17.20
N ILE A 228 -33.52 -5.40 16.43
CA ILE A 228 -34.34 -6.62 16.46
C ILE A 228 -34.30 -7.25 17.85
N ALA A 229 -33.13 -7.34 18.49
CA ALA A 229 -33.01 -7.89 19.84
C ALA A 229 -33.84 -7.07 20.85
N VAL A 230 -33.74 -5.74 20.82
CA VAL A 230 -34.52 -4.84 21.68
C VAL A 230 -36.03 -4.98 21.41
N LEU A 231 -36.43 -5.08 20.14
CA LEU A 231 -37.84 -5.28 19.78
C LEU A 231 -38.37 -6.63 20.26
N ASN A 232 -37.57 -7.69 20.18
CA ASN A 232 -37.94 -9.01 20.68
C ASN A 232 -38.11 -9.03 22.20
N GLU A 233 -37.25 -8.32 22.95
CA GLU A 233 -37.42 -8.14 24.39
C GLU A 233 -38.74 -7.42 24.70
N LYS A 234 -39.03 -6.31 24.01
CA LYS A 234 -40.31 -5.58 24.16
C LYS A 234 -41.52 -6.44 23.82
N ILE A 235 -41.45 -7.27 22.77
CA ILE A 235 -42.51 -8.21 22.41
C ILE A 235 -42.72 -9.22 23.54
N LYS A 236 -41.64 -9.74 24.12
CA LYS A 236 -41.71 -10.69 25.24
C LYS A 236 -42.33 -10.04 26.47
N GLU A 237 -41.90 -8.84 26.84
CA GLU A 237 -42.48 -8.06 27.95
C GLU A 237 -43.97 -7.81 27.72
N SER A 238 -44.33 -7.32 26.54
CA SER A 238 -45.73 -7.06 26.19
C SER A 238 -46.59 -8.33 26.15
N SER A 239 -46.01 -9.46 25.71
CA SER A 239 -46.69 -10.75 25.75
C SER A 239 -46.94 -11.23 27.18
N GLN A 240 -45.96 -11.04 28.08
CA GLN A 240 -46.12 -11.35 29.50
C GLN A 240 -47.17 -10.44 30.15
N GLU A 241 -47.16 -9.14 29.85
CA GLU A 241 -48.19 -8.21 30.30
C GLU A 241 -49.58 -8.61 29.79
N LYS A 242 -49.69 -9.01 28.51
CA LYS A 242 -50.95 -9.47 27.93
C LYS A 242 -51.44 -10.76 28.59
N GLU A 243 -50.56 -11.74 28.81
CA GLU A 243 -50.91 -13.00 29.50
C GLU A 243 -51.38 -12.71 30.93
N TYR A 244 -50.63 -11.89 31.66
CA TYR A 244 -50.96 -11.45 33.02
C TYR A 244 -52.29 -10.67 33.07
N PHE A 245 -52.54 -9.79 32.11
CA PHE A 245 -53.82 -9.08 31.96
C PHE A 245 -54.96 -10.06 31.66
N SER A 246 -54.74 -11.01 30.74
CA SER A 246 -55.76 -11.96 30.32
C SER A 246 -56.12 -12.91 31.45
N GLU A 247 -55.15 -13.41 32.21
CA GLU A 247 -55.39 -14.30 33.36
C GLU A 247 -56.19 -13.61 34.48
N LYS A 248 -55.83 -12.37 34.86
CA LYS A 248 -56.53 -11.63 35.92
C LYS A 248 -57.98 -11.37 35.58
N ILE A 249 -58.22 -10.94 34.35
CA ILE A 249 -59.52 -10.43 33.92
C ILE A 249 -60.44 -11.58 33.52
N LEU A 250 -59.95 -12.56 32.75
CA LEU A 250 -60.76 -13.69 32.27
C LEU A 250 -61.31 -14.54 33.42
N ARG A 251 -60.52 -14.76 34.48
CA ARG A 251 -61.00 -15.46 35.68
C ARG A 251 -62.15 -14.74 36.37
N ILE A 252 -62.11 -13.40 36.44
CA ILE A 252 -63.22 -12.62 36.99
C ILE A 252 -64.47 -12.86 36.14
N PHE A 253 -64.33 -12.84 34.82
CA PHE A 253 -65.41 -13.11 33.87
C PHE A 253 -66.01 -14.52 33.99
N GLU A 254 -65.18 -15.55 34.14
CA GLU A 254 -65.64 -16.94 34.27
C GLU A 254 -66.46 -17.20 35.53
N ASN A 255 -66.31 -16.38 36.57
CA ASN A 255 -67.02 -16.54 37.85
C ASN A 255 -68.18 -15.56 38.02
N ILE A 256 -68.58 -14.86 36.96
CA ILE A 256 -69.79 -14.02 36.98
C ILE A 256 -71.00 -14.95 37.03
N PRO A 257 -71.91 -14.81 38.01
CA PRO A 257 -73.13 -15.58 38.07
C PRO A 257 -73.95 -15.43 36.77
N GLU A 258 -74.53 -16.53 36.28
CA GLU A 258 -75.32 -16.54 35.03
C GLU A 258 -76.49 -15.53 35.05
N ASN A 259 -76.96 -15.16 36.24
CA ASN A 259 -78.03 -14.19 36.48
C ASN A 259 -77.57 -12.72 36.48
N ILE A 260 -76.29 -12.45 36.18
CA ILE A 260 -75.74 -11.11 36.00
C ILE A 260 -75.49 -10.87 34.51
N THR A 261 -76.10 -9.83 33.96
CA THR A 261 -75.79 -9.34 32.62
C THR A 261 -74.86 -8.13 32.72
N LEU A 262 -73.72 -8.19 32.03
CA LEU A 262 -72.74 -7.11 32.00
C LEU A 262 -73.10 -6.11 30.91
N GLU A 263 -73.15 -4.82 31.28
CA GLU A 263 -73.44 -3.73 30.34
C GLU A 263 -72.16 -3.07 29.83
N ASN A 264 -71.21 -2.80 30.73
CA ASN A 264 -69.97 -2.13 30.37
C ASN A 264 -68.84 -2.51 31.32
N ILE A 265 -67.65 -2.71 30.76
CA ILE A 265 -66.46 -3.09 31.51
C ILE A 265 -65.29 -2.29 31.00
N TYR A 266 -64.55 -1.69 31.94
CA TYR A 266 -63.44 -0.83 31.64
C TYR A 266 -62.28 -1.06 32.60
N PHE A 267 -61.07 -1.24 32.06
CA PHE A 267 -59.86 -1.43 32.85
C PHE A 267 -58.91 -0.24 32.70
N GLU A 268 -58.57 0.39 33.82
CA GLU A 268 -57.57 1.46 33.86
C GLU A 268 -56.75 1.35 35.15
N LYS A 269 -55.41 1.45 35.05
CA LYS A 269 -54.49 1.54 36.21
C LYS A 269 -54.75 0.47 37.29
N ASN A 270 -54.87 -0.79 36.88
CA ASN A 270 -55.16 -1.94 37.76
C ASN A 270 -56.54 -1.91 38.45
N ILE A 271 -57.48 -1.11 37.93
CA ILE A 271 -58.87 -1.07 38.40
C ILE A 271 -59.77 -1.54 37.26
N LEU A 272 -60.46 -2.65 37.49
CA LEU A 272 -61.52 -3.17 36.65
C LEU A 272 -62.85 -2.59 37.12
N ASN A 273 -63.47 -1.77 36.29
CA ASN A 273 -64.78 -1.20 36.51
C ASN A 273 -65.82 -2.08 35.82
N ILE A 274 -66.82 -2.54 36.58
CA ILE A 274 -67.85 -3.47 36.09
C ILE A 274 -69.21 -2.82 36.31
N LYS A 275 -69.91 -2.51 35.23
CA LYS A 275 -71.31 -2.11 35.24
C LYS A 275 -72.17 -3.27 34.77
N GLY A 276 -73.19 -3.63 35.53
CA GLY A 276 -74.09 -4.71 35.17
C GLY A 276 -75.47 -4.56 35.76
N ILE A 277 -76.32 -5.51 35.38
CA ILE A 277 -77.67 -5.67 35.88
C ILE A 277 -77.89 -7.11 36.35
N SER A 278 -78.77 -7.30 37.32
CA SER A 278 -79.22 -8.63 37.75
C SER A 278 -80.69 -8.61 38.13
N ASP A 279 -81.39 -9.71 37.89
CA ASP A 279 -82.80 -9.85 38.25
C ASP A 279 -83.02 -9.87 39.77
N GLU A 280 -82.03 -10.36 40.53
CA GLU A 280 -82.08 -10.38 42.00
C GLU A 280 -80.79 -9.82 42.63
N GLU A 281 -80.97 -9.06 43.71
CA GLU A 281 -79.88 -8.45 44.47
C GLU A 281 -78.90 -9.49 45.03
N LYS A 282 -79.39 -10.68 45.39
CA LYS A 282 -78.58 -11.76 45.95
C LYS A 282 -77.43 -12.15 45.03
N TYR A 283 -77.65 -12.24 43.72
CA TYR A 283 -76.59 -12.64 42.78
C TYR A 283 -75.46 -11.61 42.71
N ILE A 284 -75.76 -10.32 42.90
CA ILE A 284 -74.77 -9.25 42.97
C ILE A 284 -73.91 -9.41 44.23
N PHE A 285 -74.53 -9.75 45.37
CA PHE A 285 -73.80 -10.02 46.61
C PHE A 285 -72.98 -11.31 46.57
N ASP A 286 -73.48 -12.38 45.94
CA ASP A 286 -72.73 -13.62 45.74
C ASP A 286 -71.47 -13.35 44.88
N PHE A 287 -71.60 -12.51 43.84
CA PHE A 287 -70.47 -12.08 43.02
C PHE A 287 -69.48 -11.20 43.79
N LEU A 288 -69.96 -10.27 44.62
CA LEU A 288 -69.12 -9.45 45.50
C LEU A 288 -68.34 -10.31 46.50
N GLU A 289 -69.00 -11.29 47.12
CA GLU A 289 -68.36 -12.20 48.07
C GLU A 289 -67.27 -13.05 47.41
N PHE A 290 -67.49 -13.49 46.17
CA PHE A 290 -66.45 -14.12 45.37
C PHE A 290 -65.25 -13.18 45.15
N LEU A 291 -65.50 -11.95 44.70
CA LEU A 291 -64.45 -10.97 44.41
C LEU A 291 -63.65 -10.58 45.66
N GLU A 292 -64.29 -10.46 46.82
CA GLU A 292 -63.63 -10.11 48.09
C GLU A 292 -62.76 -11.24 48.65
N LYS A 293 -63.10 -12.50 48.36
CA LYS A 293 -62.33 -13.68 48.81
C LYS A 293 -61.18 -14.05 47.87
N ASP A 294 -61.13 -13.44 46.69
CA ASP A 294 -60.13 -13.76 45.69
C ASP A 294 -58.75 -13.18 46.07
N GLU A 295 -57.76 -14.05 46.26
CA GLU A 295 -56.41 -13.68 46.68
C GLU A 295 -55.67 -12.73 45.71
N LYS A 296 -56.12 -12.64 44.44
CA LYS A 296 -55.53 -11.71 43.45
C LYS A 296 -56.31 -10.39 43.33
N ILE A 297 -57.31 -10.16 44.17
CA ILE A 297 -58.04 -8.89 44.27
C ILE A 297 -57.56 -8.15 45.53
N GLU A 298 -57.05 -6.94 45.34
CA GLU A 298 -56.60 -6.08 46.45
C GLU A 298 -57.79 -5.46 47.17
N LYS A 299 -58.78 -5.00 46.41
CA LYS A 299 -59.93 -4.30 46.97
C LYS A 299 -61.10 -4.31 46.01
N VAL A 300 -62.29 -4.54 46.56
CA VAL A 300 -63.56 -4.32 45.87
C VAL A 300 -64.25 -3.11 46.50
N LYS A 301 -64.84 -2.27 45.66
CA LYS A 301 -65.79 -1.24 46.08
C LYS A 301 -67.00 -1.31 45.17
N TYR A 302 -68.19 -1.14 45.72
CA TYR A 302 -69.37 -0.83 44.93
C TYR A 302 -69.65 0.66 45.05
N ASP A 303 -69.85 1.34 43.93
CA ASP A 303 -70.26 2.76 43.94
C ASP A 303 -71.77 2.84 44.20
N TYR A 304 -72.54 2.00 43.50
CA TYR A 304 -73.97 1.86 43.73
C TYR A 304 -74.50 0.47 43.40
N ILE A 305 -75.60 0.11 44.08
CA ILE A 305 -76.53 -0.97 43.73
C ILE A 305 -77.92 -0.36 43.88
N VAL A 306 -78.67 -0.27 42.78
CA VAL A 306 -79.95 0.45 42.73
C VAL A 306 -81.03 -0.44 42.13
N LYS A 307 -82.13 -0.62 42.85
CA LYS A 307 -83.32 -1.30 42.34
C LYS A 307 -84.03 -0.45 41.27
N ARG A 308 -84.21 -1.02 40.08
CA ARG A 308 -85.07 -0.53 39.00
C ARG A 308 -86.37 -1.34 38.97
N GLU A 309 -87.29 -1.02 38.06
CA GLU A 309 -88.65 -1.59 38.06
C GLU A 309 -88.67 -3.12 38.12
N ASN A 310 -87.77 -3.80 37.36
CA ASN A 310 -87.74 -5.26 37.26
C ASN A 310 -86.34 -5.88 37.46
N PHE A 311 -85.32 -5.10 37.83
CA PHE A 311 -83.93 -5.56 37.97
C PHE A 311 -83.14 -4.64 38.92
N TYR A 312 -81.92 -5.03 39.27
CA TYR A 312 -80.94 -4.25 40.02
C TYR A 312 -79.81 -3.82 39.10
N GLU A 313 -79.47 -2.54 39.10
CA GLU A 313 -78.33 -1.98 38.38
C GLU A 313 -77.18 -1.76 39.37
N PHE A 314 -75.96 -2.14 39.00
CA PHE A 314 -74.80 -1.98 39.87
C PHE A 314 -73.57 -1.48 39.13
N PHE A 315 -72.66 -0.88 39.90
CA PHE A 315 -71.32 -0.50 39.45
C PHE A 315 -70.27 -0.86 40.50
N LEU A 316 -69.28 -1.65 40.09
CA LEU A 316 -68.17 -2.10 40.93
C LEU A 316 -66.84 -1.55 40.43
N GLU A 317 -65.97 -1.15 41.35
CA GLU A 317 -64.55 -0.91 41.14
C GLU A 317 -63.76 -2.04 41.80
N VAL A 318 -63.07 -2.86 41.00
CA VAL A 318 -62.29 -4.00 41.47
C VAL A 318 -60.81 -3.70 41.22
N LYS A 319 -60.05 -3.45 42.28
CA LYS A 319 -58.60 -3.27 42.22
C LYS A 319 -57.92 -4.64 42.26
N VAL A 320 -57.16 -4.97 41.21
CA VAL A 320 -56.48 -6.26 41.06
C VAL A 320 -54.98 -6.11 41.33
N TYR A 321 -54.36 -7.09 42.02
CA TYR A 321 -52.91 -7.14 42.30
C TYR A 321 -52.12 -7.45 41.06
#